data_AF-A0AAW4Y694-F1
#
_entry.id   AF-A0AAW4Y694-F1
#
_cell.length_a   1.000
_cell.length_b   1.000
_cell.length_c   1.000
_cell.angle_alpha   90.00
_cell.angle_beta   90.00
_cell.angle_gamma   90.00
#
_symmetry.space_group_name_H-M   'P 1'
#
loop_
_entity.id
_entity.type
_entity.pdbx_description
1 polymer ?
#
loop_
_entity_poly.entity_id
_entity_poly.type
_entity_poly.pdbx_seq_one_letter_code
_entity_poly.pdbx_strand_id
1 'polypeptide(L)'
;MKRLLGLVLASTLVISACGGDSEKKQENNKEVNDRNFSITSQKYIENLTKTLNRIESSDSVAPKQISKEVAEASNEIKQIYEAYQKNIDKRLSNNQYEYQVLNKTFRQIKEIYLDLYSRIEKVGSIDNISKETFHKLVLKDIYISQKSLNNLEENIKDIDTRGILGKNQNNNLYKILHTSETESEKIINTFARLQNQNHVVASLNKIPKRNMTDLNYYSNNKHSKTISAPEFNDIVDKVNSKLDKDAQINHVDDEVNVFVYNILIDIHNALTDVYNESEDYDKNESENTSKSKENQDMYSNKKDNATYEQVYNSAKEQPIKKDDFEKKDYDNNGVYRTEQEQKAHENWVNGQVEWANASEAEKEQIRKRDAEKYGYEYNPDDYKE
;
A
#
# COMPACT_ATOMS: atom_id res chain seq x y z
N MET A 1 -70.89 26.91 15.64
CA MET A 1 -71.31 28.16 14.95
C MET A 1 -70.50 29.31 15.55
N LYS A 2 -69.47 29.79 14.84
CA LYS A 2 -69.49 31.05 14.07
C LYS A 2 -69.86 32.29 14.91
N ARG A 3 -68.85 33.13 15.18
CA ARG A 3 -68.80 34.61 15.05
C ARG A 3 -67.28 34.96 15.00
N LEU A 4 -66.58 35.15 13.88
CA LEU A 4 -66.70 36.04 12.71
C LEU A 4 -66.41 37.53 13.05
N LEU A 5 -65.54 38.11 12.21
CA LEU A 5 -65.06 39.51 12.08
C LEU A 5 -63.72 39.83 12.79
N GLY A 6 -62.72 40.44 12.16
CA GLY A 6 -62.76 41.30 10.96
C GLY A 6 -61.42 41.43 10.24
N LEU A 7 -61.58 41.73 8.94
CA LEU A 7 -60.60 42.01 7.91
C LEU A 7 -59.74 43.27 8.17
N VAL A 8 -58.53 43.20 7.61
CA VAL A 8 -57.80 44.26 6.86
C VAL A 8 -57.22 45.44 7.65
N LEU A 9 -55.89 45.46 7.66
CA LEU A 9 -55.13 46.68 7.38
C LEU A 9 -54.09 46.38 6.31
N ALA A 10 -54.29 47.01 5.16
CA ALA A 10 -53.36 47.05 4.06
C ALA A 10 -52.23 48.04 4.38
N SER A 11 -51.00 47.59 4.08
CA SER A 11 -49.89 48.37 3.52
C SER A 11 -49.54 49.72 4.12
N THR A 12 -48.40 49.76 4.82
CA THR A 12 -47.42 50.84 4.67
C THR A 12 -46.03 50.24 4.51
N LEU A 13 -45.42 50.50 3.35
CA LEU A 13 -44.02 50.21 3.06
C LEU A 13 -43.10 50.84 4.11
N VAL A 14 -42.17 50.03 4.63
CA VAL A 14 -40.78 50.49 4.83
C VAL A 14 -39.92 49.57 3.97
N ILE A 15 -39.34 50.20 2.96
CA ILE A 15 -38.27 49.65 2.13
C ILE A 15 -37.05 49.50 3.05
N SER A 16 -36.63 48.27 3.29
CA SER A 16 -35.26 47.96 3.71
C SER A 16 -34.87 46.55 3.26
N ALA A 17 -33.93 46.50 2.32
CA ALA A 17 -33.04 45.38 2.02
C ALA A 17 -33.68 44.05 1.56
N CYS A 18 -34.25 44.05 0.35
CA CYS A 18 -34.31 42.82 -0.44
C CYS A 18 -32.89 42.51 -0.94
N GLY A 19 -32.13 41.73 -0.17
CA GLY A 19 -30.77 41.32 -0.53
C GLY A 19 -30.03 40.42 0.47
N GLY A 20 -30.55 40.17 1.69
CA GLY A 20 -29.78 39.48 2.75
C GLY A 20 -30.27 38.12 3.23
N ASP A 21 -31.43 37.63 2.79
CA ASP A 21 -32.05 36.42 3.38
C ASP A 21 -31.76 35.12 2.61
N SER A 22 -31.37 35.21 1.34
CA SER A 22 -30.93 34.04 0.55
C SER A 22 -29.52 33.60 0.92
N GLU A 23 -28.61 34.55 1.15
CA GLU A 23 -27.21 34.28 1.51
C GLU A 23 -27.11 33.66 2.91
N LYS A 24 -27.79 34.22 3.91
CA LYS A 24 -27.81 33.65 5.27
C LYS A 24 -28.41 32.25 5.34
N LYS A 25 -29.42 31.93 4.52
CA LYS A 25 -29.97 30.57 4.44
C LYS A 25 -29.02 29.59 3.73
N GLN A 26 -28.30 30.05 2.70
CA GLN A 26 -27.31 29.21 2.02
C GLN A 26 -26.07 28.96 2.88
N GLU A 27 -25.59 29.98 3.60
CA GLU A 27 -24.42 29.90 4.47
C GLU A 27 -24.65 28.98 5.67
N ASN A 28 -25.81 29.11 6.34
CA ASN A 28 -26.22 28.18 7.40
C ASN A 28 -26.36 26.73 6.89
N ASN A 29 -26.89 26.54 5.68
CA ASN A 29 -27.01 25.19 5.09
C ASN A 29 -25.64 24.60 4.72
N LYS A 30 -24.69 25.44 4.28
CA LYS A 30 -23.31 25.00 3.98
C LYS A 30 -22.59 24.55 5.25
N GLU A 31 -22.63 25.34 6.31
CA GLU A 31 -21.98 25.01 7.59
C GLU A 31 -22.54 23.72 8.21
N VAL A 32 -23.86 23.53 8.18
CA VAL A 32 -24.49 22.29 8.64
C VAL A 32 -24.06 21.09 7.79
N ASN A 33 -23.95 21.25 6.48
CA ASN A 33 -23.51 20.19 5.57
C ASN A 33 -22.04 19.81 5.78
N ASP A 34 -21.16 20.79 5.93
CA ASP A 34 -19.73 20.59 6.21
C ASP A 34 -19.54 19.81 7.52
N ARG A 35 -20.28 20.23 8.57
CA ARG A 35 -20.27 19.55 9.86
C ARG A 35 -20.78 18.11 9.78
N ASN A 36 -21.86 17.87 9.03
CA ASN A 36 -22.41 16.54 8.84
C ASN A 36 -21.46 15.61 8.08
N PHE A 37 -20.82 16.10 7.02
CA PHE A 37 -19.80 15.35 6.28
C PHE A 37 -18.61 14.99 7.19
N SER A 38 -18.10 15.97 7.92
CA SER A 38 -17.00 15.80 8.86
C SER A 38 -17.31 14.73 9.92
N ILE A 39 -18.42 14.86 10.64
CA ILE A 39 -18.83 13.90 11.68
C ILE A 39 -19.02 12.49 11.10
N THR A 40 -19.62 12.39 9.91
CA THR A 40 -19.90 11.11 9.26
C THR A 40 -18.61 10.43 8.80
N SER A 41 -17.66 11.21 8.26
CA SER A 41 -16.33 10.75 7.86
C SER A 41 -15.47 10.33 9.06
N GLN A 42 -15.54 11.07 10.16
CA GLN A 42 -14.85 10.72 11.41
C GLN A 42 -15.33 9.37 11.95
N LYS A 43 -16.65 9.15 12.01
CA LYS A 43 -17.24 7.88 12.45
C LYS A 43 -16.87 6.71 11.54
N TYR A 44 -16.83 6.95 10.22
CA TYR A 44 -16.39 5.95 9.25
C TYR A 44 -14.97 5.48 9.55
N ILE A 45 -14.02 6.42 9.66
CA ILE A 45 -12.62 6.10 9.94
C ILE A 45 -12.45 5.46 11.31
N GLU A 46 -13.13 5.97 12.33
CA GLU A 46 -13.09 5.39 13.67
C GLU A 46 -13.52 3.92 13.69
N ASN A 47 -14.67 3.61 13.10
CA ASN A 47 -15.21 2.25 13.09
C ASN A 47 -14.37 1.32 12.22
N LEU A 48 -13.91 1.79 11.05
CA LEU A 48 -13.02 1.02 10.19
C LEU A 48 -11.73 0.66 10.94
N THR A 49 -11.08 1.65 11.57
CA THR A 49 -9.86 1.45 12.36
C THR A 49 -10.06 0.42 13.47
N LYS A 50 -11.20 0.46 14.17
CA LYS A 50 -11.50 -0.54 15.22
C LYS A 50 -11.59 -1.95 14.65
N THR A 51 -12.26 -2.13 13.51
CA THR A 51 -12.36 -3.43 12.83
C THR A 51 -10.98 -3.92 12.37
N LEU A 52 -10.15 -3.05 11.79
CA LEU A 52 -8.80 -3.40 11.33
C LEU A 52 -7.87 -3.79 12.49
N ASN A 53 -7.80 -2.96 13.55
CA ASN A 53 -6.97 -3.23 14.72
C ASN A 53 -7.35 -4.56 15.40
N ARG A 54 -8.62 -4.95 15.38
CA ARG A 54 -9.07 -6.24 15.94
C ARG A 54 -8.49 -7.42 15.16
N ILE A 55 -8.39 -7.32 13.84
CA ILE A 55 -7.78 -8.35 13.00
C ILE A 55 -6.27 -8.38 13.18
N GLU A 56 -5.62 -7.21 13.18
CA GLU A 56 -4.16 -7.09 13.38
C GLU A 56 -3.70 -7.60 14.76
N SER A 57 -4.54 -7.42 15.79
CA SER A 57 -4.25 -7.87 17.16
C SER A 57 -4.70 -9.32 17.44
N SER A 58 -5.15 -10.06 16.43
CA SER A 58 -5.58 -11.45 16.63
C SER A 58 -4.37 -12.36 16.89
N ASP A 59 -4.41 -13.12 17.98
CA ASP A 59 -3.41 -14.14 18.29
C ASP A 59 -3.59 -15.43 17.47
N SER A 60 -4.59 -15.47 16.58
CA SER A 60 -4.86 -16.68 15.80
C SER A 60 -3.78 -16.93 14.75
N VAL A 61 -3.19 -18.12 14.81
CA VAL A 61 -2.24 -18.63 13.81
C VAL A 61 -2.83 -19.76 12.96
N ALA A 62 -4.12 -20.05 13.12
CA ALA A 62 -4.79 -21.16 12.44
C ALA A 62 -5.54 -20.64 11.20
N PRO A 63 -5.23 -21.14 9.98
CA PRO A 63 -5.83 -20.64 8.74
C PRO A 63 -7.36 -20.55 8.74
N LYS A 64 -8.03 -21.59 9.25
CA LYS A 64 -9.50 -21.64 9.34
C LYS A 64 -10.10 -20.61 10.30
N GLN A 65 -9.40 -20.31 11.39
CA GLN A 65 -9.86 -19.31 12.35
C GLN A 65 -9.65 -17.90 11.79
N ILE A 66 -8.47 -17.62 11.23
CA ILE A 66 -8.19 -16.36 10.52
C ILE A 66 -9.23 -16.13 9.42
N SER A 67 -9.52 -17.16 8.60
CA SER A 67 -10.55 -17.12 7.56
C SER A 67 -11.91 -16.68 8.08
N LYS A 68 -12.31 -17.16 9.26
CA LYS A 68 -13.59 -16.80 9.87
C LYS A 68 -13.57 -15.35 10.36
N GLU A 69 -12.50 -14.94 11.02
CA GLU A 69 -12.34 -13.58 11.55
C GLU A 69 -12.35 -12.53 10.43
N VAL A 70 -11.65 -12.78 9.31
CA VAL A 70 -11.65 -11.84 8.16
C VAL A 70 -13.00 -11.83 7.41
N ALA A 71 -13.75 -12.93 7.40
CA ALA A 71 -15.10 -12.97 6.83
C ALA A 71 -16.08 -12.12 7.67
N GLU A 72 -15.99 -12.21 9.00
CA GLU A 72 -16.75 -11.35 9.91
C GLU A 72 -16.37 -9.87 9.73
N ALA A 73 -15.08 -9.55 9.68
CA ALA A 73 -14.60 -8.20 9.44
C ALA A 73 -15.01 -7.64 8.07
N SER A 74 -15.06 -8.47 7.02
CA SER A 74 -15.54 -8.05 5.70
C SER A 74 -16.99 -7.57 5.75
N ASN A 75 -17.86 -8.29 6.47
CA ASN A 75 -19.25 -7.89 6.64
C ASN A 75 -19.37 -6.58 7.42
N GLU A 76 -18.56 -6.39 8.46
CA GLU A 76 -18.51 -5.12 9.20
C GLU A 76 -18.05 -3.95 8.35
N ILE A 77 -16.96 -4.10 7.59
CA ILE A 77 -16.45 -3.05 6.69
C ILE A 77 -17.52 -2.62 5.69
N LYS A 78 -18.26 -3.58 5.12
CA LYS A 78 -19.38 -3.30 4.23
C LYS A 78 -20.47 -2.47 4.93
N GLN A 79 -20.90 -2.89 6.12
CA GLN A 79 -21.92 -2.17 6.91
C GLN A 79 -21.46 -0.75 7.31
N ILE A 80 -20.19 -0.61 7.71
CA ILE A 80 -19.58 0.69 8.07
C ILE A 80 -19.63 1.64 6.87
N TYR A 81 -19.27 1.17 5.68
CA TYR A 81 -19.32 1.99 4.47
C TYR A 81 -20.76 2.30 4.00
N GLU A 82 -21.68 1.34 4.10
CA GLU A 82 -23.11 1.57 3.80
C GLU A 82 -23.72 2.61 4.74
N ALA A 83 -23.39 2.54 6.04
CA ALA A 83 -23.80 3.55 7.03
C ALA A 83 -23.19 4.92 6.73
N TYR A 84 -21.92 4.98 6.32
CA TYR A 84 -21.29 6.21 5.84
C TYR A 84 -22.08 6.78 4.65
N GLN A 85 -22.25 6.02 3.57
CA GLN A 85 -22.94 6.46 2.35
C GLN A 85 -24.38 6.92 2.60
N LYS A 86 -25.11 6.30 3.53
CA LYS A 86 -26.49 6.69 3.87
C LYS A 86 -26.57 8.09 4.50
N ASN A 87 -25.53 8.50 5.23
CA ASN A 87 -25.48 9.77 5.97
C ASN A 87 -24.76 10.89 5.20
N ILE A 88 -24.12 10.55 4.08
CA ILE A 88 -23.55 11.49 3.12
C ILE A 88 -24.70 12.11 2.30
N ASP A 89 -24.85 13.44 2.35
CA ASP A 89 -25.91 14.17 1.65
C ASP A 89 -25.79 13.96 0.13
N LYS A 90 -26.90 13.60 -0.55
CA LYS A 90 -26.97 13.52 -2.02
C LYS A 90 -26.61 14.85 -2.70
N ARG A 91 -26.60 15.98 -1.98
CA ARG A 91 -26.19 17.31 -2.47
C ARG A 91 -24.68 17.57 -2.44
N LEU A 92 -23.86 16.63 -1.96
CA LEU A 92 -22.38 16.69 -2.03
C LEU A 92 -21.84 16.71 -3.48
N SER A 93 -22.71 16.53 -4.47
CA SER A 93 -22.32 16.34 -5.86
C SER A 93 -21.84 17.60 -6.59
N ASN A 94 -22.12 18.82 -6.13
CA ASN A 94 -21.98 19.95 -7.05
C ASN A 94 -20.78 20.89 -6.85
N ASN A 95 -20.15 21.04 -5.67
CA ASN A 95 -19.15 22.14 -5.51
C ASN A 95 -18.02 21.98 -4.46
N GLN A 96 -17.79 20.81 -3.85
CA GLN A 96 -16.66 20.64 -2.89
C GLN A 96 -15.76 19.49 -3.31
N TYR A 97 -14.69 19.86 -4.01
CA TYR A 97 -13.66 18.96 -4.53
C TYR A 97 -13.09 18.06 -3.42
N GLU A 98 -12.79 18.60 -2.23
CA GLU A 98 -12.21 17.83 -1.14
C GLU A 98 -13.08 16.66 -0.69
N TYR A 99 -14.40 16.87 -0.64
CA TYR A 99 -15.35 15.85 -0.20
C TYR A 99 -15.51 14.73 -1.23
N GLN A 100 -15.44 15.08 -2.52
CA GLN A 100 -15.49 14.08 -3.59
C GLN A 100 -14.23 13.21 -3.58
N VAL A 101 -13.06 13.82 -3.39
CA VAL A 101 -11.77 13.13 -3.28
C VAL A 101 -11.76 12.19 -2.06
N LEU A 102 -12.19 12.66 -0.89
CA LEU A 102 -12.27 11.83 0.31
C LEU A 102 -13.29 10.69 0.18
N ASN A 103 -14.48 10.97 -0.36
CA ASN A 103 -15.50 9.94 -0.58
C ASN A 103 -15.02 8.86 -1.56
N LYS A 104 -14.34 9.25 -2.65
CA LYS A 104 -13.68 8.31 -3.57
C LYS A 104 -12.64 7.47 -2.84
N THR A 105 -11.80 8.10 -2.02
CA THR A 105 -10.75 7.44 -1.25
C THR A 105 -11.33 6.40 -0.28
N PHE A 106 -12.38 6.74 0.47
CA PHE A 106 -13.04 5.81 1.39
C PHE A 106 -13.68 4.62 0.67
N ARG A 107 -14.26 4.85 -0.52
CA ARG A 107 -14.77 3.77 -1.37
C ARG A 107 -13.65 2.80 -1.76
N GLN A 108 -12.51 3.34 -2.19
CA GLN A 108 -11.35 2.56 -2.62
C GLN A 108 -10.71 1.80 -1.46
N ILE A 109 -10.55 2.42 -0.28
CA ILE A 109 -10.10 1.75 0.96
C ILE A 109 -10.98 0.53 1.26
N LYS A 110 -12.31 0.72 1.28
CA LYS A 110 -13.27 -0.38 1.49
C LYS A 110 -13.09 -1.48 0.43
N GLU A 111 -12.98 -1.12 -0.84
CA GLU A 111 -12.78 -2.09 -1.93
C GLU A 111 -11.50 -2.91 -1.77
N ILE A 112 -10.38 -2.27 -1.40
CA ILE A 112 -9.10 -2.95 -1.19
C ILE A 112 -9.20 -3.97 -0.04
N TYR A 113 -9.74 -3.57 1.12
CA TYR A 113 -9.87 -4.50 2.25
C TYR A 113 -10.85 -5.65 1.98
N LEU A 114 -11.96 -5.39 1.27
CA LEU A 114 -12.89 -6.45 0.90
C LEU A 114 -12.27 -7.46 -0.06
N ASP A 115 -11.47 -7.01 -1.04
CA ASP A 115 -10.72 -7.91 -1.91
C ASP A 115 -9.68 -8.72 -1.12
N LEU A 116 -8.87 -8.05 -0.28
CA LEU A 116 -7.88 -8.70 0.57
C LEU A 116 -8.52 -9.78 1.45
N TYR A 117 -9.54 -9.44 2.22
CA TYR A 117 -10.17 -10.36 3.16
C TYR A 117 -10.90 -11.50 2.46
N SER A 118 -11.52 -11.25 1.29
CA SER A 118 -12.10 -12.34 0.48
C SER A 118 -11.03 -13.34 0.03
N ARG A 119 -9.81 -12.89 -0.28
CA ARG A 119 -8.71 -13.78 -0.66
C ARG A 119 -8.19 -14.58 0.52
N ILE A 120 -7.97 -13.92 1.66
CA ILE A 120 -7.55 -14.58 2.91
C ILE A 120 -8.58 -15.63 3.33
N GLU A 121 -9.87 -15.31 3.28
CA GLU A 121 -10.97 -16.24 3.57
C GLU A 121 -10.92 -17.47 2.66
N LYS A 122 -10.84 -17.26 1.34
CA LYS A 122 -10.82 -18.35 0.36
C LYS A 122 -9.61 -19.27 0.56
N VAL A 123 -8.43 -18.69 0.78
CA VAL A 123 -7.20 -19.46 1.00
C VAL A 123 -7.25 -20.21 2.33
N GLY A 124 -7.69 -19.57 3.42
CA GLY A 124 -7.80 -20.21 4.74
C GLY A 124 -8.88 -21.28 4.83
N SER A 125 -9.84 -21.28 3.88
CA SER A 125 -10.88 -22.29 3.73
C SER A 125 -10.44 -23.52 2.92
N ILE A 126 -9.24 -23.54 2.34
CA ILE A 126 -8.74 -24.70 1.60
C ILE A 126 -8.49 -25.87 2.56
N ASP A 127 -9.02 -27.04 2.22
CA ASP A 127 -8.86 -28.26 3.01
C ASP A 127 -7.38 -28.62 3.19
N ASN A 128 -6.99 -28.91 4.43
CA ASN A 128 -5.64 -29.33 4.81
C ASN A 128 -4.52 -28.35 4.42
N ILE A 129 -4.82 -27.05 4.25
CA ILE A 129 -3.78 -26.04 4.04
C ILE A 129 -2.88 -25.93 5.27
N SER A 130 -1.56 -26.02 5.07
CA SER A 130 -0.59 -25.81 6.15
C SER A 130 -0.52 -24.32 6.53
N LYS A 131 0.04 -24.03 7.71
CA LYS A 131 0.21 -22.63 8.16
C LYS A 131 1.18 -21.88 7.24
N GLU A 132 2.25 -22.54 6.83
CA GLU A 132 3.31 -22.00 5.98
C GLU A 132 2.77 -21.72 4.57
N THR A 133 2.04 -22.65 3.98
CA THR A 133 1.39 -22.46 2.67
C THR A 133 0.35 -21.34 2.72
N PHE A 134 -0.49 -21.29 3.77
CA PHE A 134 -1.44 -20.20 3.98
C PHE A 134 -0.72 -18.85 4.08
N HIS A 135 0.32 -18.76 4.91
CA HIS A 135 1.09 -17.54 5.13
C HIS A 135 1.74 -17.05 3.83
N LYS A 136 2.42 -17.94 3.08
CA LYS A 136 3.02 -17.64 1.79
C LYS A 136 2.01 -17.00 0.83
N LEU A 137 0.84 -17.62 0.66
CA LEU A 137 -0.18 -17.11 -0.27
C LEU A 137 -0.76 -15.77 0.17
N VAL A 138 -0.98 -15.59 1.47
CA VAL A 138 -1.56 -14.36 2.03
C VAL A 138 -0.59 -13.18 2.01
N LEU A 139 0.71 -13.38 2.25
CA LEU A 139 1.71 -12.30 2.25
C LEU A 139 1.74 -11.52 0.93
N LYS A 140 1.63 -12.22 -0.21
CA LYS A 140 1.55 -11.57 -1.53
C LYS A 140 0.34 -10.63 -1.62
N ASP A 141 -0.84 -11.09 -1.22
CA ASP A 141 -2.06 -10.29 -1.31
C ASP A 141 -2.07 -9.14 -0.30
N ILE A 142 -1.47 -9.32 0.89
CA ILE A 142 -1.24 -8.24 1.87
C ILE A 142 -0.36 -7.16 1.23
N TYR A 143 0.78 -7.55 0.66
CA TYR A 143 1.72 -6.63 0.04
C TYR A 143 1.08 -5.79 -1.08
N ILE A 144 0.37 -6.45 -2.00
CA ILE A 144 -0.31 -5.77 -3.11
C ILE A 144 -1.36 -4.78 -2.57
N SER A 145 -2.08 -5.18 -1.52
CA SER A 145 -3.11 -4.33 -0.89
C SER A 145 -2.50 -3.12 -0.19
N GLN A 146 -1.37 -3.28 0.51
CA GLN A 146 -0.63 -2.19 1.15
C GLN A 146 -0.09 -1.19 0.12
N LYS A 147 0.52 -1.68 -0.97
CA LYS A 147 0.97 -0.80 -2.07
C LYS A 147 -0.20 -0.04 -2.72
N SER A 148 -1.35 -0.70 -2.85
CA SER A 148 -2.57 -0.04 -3.36
C SER A 148 -3.06 1.05 -2.40
N LEU A 149 -3.02 0.82 -1.08
CA LEU A 149 -3.38 1.81 -0.07
C LEU A 149 -2.40 3.00 -0.04
N ASN A 150 -1.09 2.74 -0.04
CA ASN A 150 -0.05 3.78 -0.10
C ASN A 150 -0.23 4.65 -1.34
N ASN A 151 -0.61 4.06 -2.48
CA ASN A 151 -0.86 4.83 -3.69
C ASN A 151 -2.04 5.79 -3.57
N LEU A 152 -3.06 5.48 -2.74
CA LEU A 152 -4.18 6.38 -2.50
C LEU A 152 -3.82 7.58 -1.62
N GLU A 153 -2.75 7.51 -0.83
CA GLU A 153 -2.28 8.63 0.01
C GLU A 153 -2.04 9.90 -0.82
N GLU A 154 -1.45 9.72 -2.01
CA GLU A 154 -1.14 10.81 -2.93
C GLU A 154 -2.40 11.55 -3.43
N ASN A 155 -3.55 10.87 -3.46
CA ASN A 155 -4.82 11.48 -3.88
C ASN A 155 -5.36 12.48 -2.87
N ILE A 156 -4.98 12.36 -1.59
CA ILE A 156 -5.52 13.20 -0.51
C ILE A 156 -4.50 14.20 0.05
N LYS A 157 -3.27 14.22 -0.46
CA LYS A 157 -2.19 15.07 0.09
C LYS A 157 -2.49 16.58 0.06
N ASP A 158 -3.26 17.04 -0.93
CA ASP A 158 -3.62 18.45 -1.12
C ASP A 158 -4.94 18.78 -0.42
N ILE A 159 -5.54 17.82 0.29
CA ILE A 159 -6.80 17.97 1.00
C ILE A 159 -6.50 18.28 2.48
N ASP A 160 -7.20 19.25 3.08
CA ASP A 160 -7.14 19.49 4.53
C ASP A 160 -7.92 18.40 5.31
N THR A 161 -7.41 17.18 5.24
CA THR A 161 -7.99 16.02 5.93
C THR A 161 -7.97 16.20 7.45
N ARG A 162 -7.03 16.97 7.99
CA ARG A 162 -6.96 17.27 9.42
C ARG A 162 -8.06 18.24 9.85
N GLY A 163 -8.39 19.26 9.06
CA GLY A 163 -9.52 20.14 9.29
C GLY A 163 -10.86 19.39 9.22
N ILE A 164 -10.99 18.46 8.26
CA ILE A 164 -12.22 17.68 8.06
C ILE A 164 -12.38 16.57 9.12
N LEU A 165 -11.33 15.79 9.40
CA LEU A 165 -11.41 14.60 10.25
C LEU A 165 -11.00 14.89 11.70
N GLY A 166 -10.37 16.02 11.98
CA GLY A 166 -9.71 16.25 13.25
C GLY A 166 -8.46 15.38 13.41
N LYS A 167 -7.64 15.70 14.43
CA LYS A 167 -6.30 15.11 14.63
C LYS A 167 -6.31 13.58 14.72
N ASN A 168 -7.19 13.02 15.54
CA ASN A 168 -7.17 11.58 15.82
C ASN A 168 -7.53 10.76 14.58
N GLN A 169 -8.57 11.18 13.86
CA GLN A 169 -9.11 10.39 12.75
C GLN A 169 -8.28 10.63 11.49
N ASN A 170 -7.65 11.80 11.36
CA ASN A 170 -6.59 12.01 10.37
C ASN A 170 -5.41 11.05 10.58
N ASN A 171 -4.94 10.88 11.82
CA ASN A 171 -3.84 9.94 12.11
C ASN A 171 -4.24 8.49 11.83
N ASN A 172 -5.50 8.12 12.09
CA ASN A 172 -6.02 6.79 11.76
C ASN A 172 -6.10 6.59 10.24
N LEU A 173 -6.60 7.57 9.49
CA LEU A 173 -6.60 7.52 8.03
C LEU A 173 -5.19 7.37 7.47
N TYR A 174 -4.22 8.13 8.00
CA TYR A 174 -2.81 7.99 7.61
C TYR A 174 -2.31 6.57 7.84
N LYS A 175 -2.53 5.97 9.01
CA LYS A 175 -2.13 4.59 9.30
C LYS A 175 -2.79 3.55 8.40
N ILE A 176 -4.05 3.77 8.02
CA ILE A 176 -4.76 2.89 7.07
C ILE A 176 -4.13 2.97 5.68
N LEU A 177 -3.75 4.17 5.26
CA LEU A 177 -3.19 4.41 3.92
C LEU A 177 -1.71 4.12 3.83
N HIS A 178 -0.98 4.13 4.94
CA HIS A 178 0.47 4.13 4.94
C HIS A 178 1.04 2.92 5.69
N THR A 179 1.70 2.04 4.93
CA THR A 179 2.64 1.04 5.47
C THR A 179 4.06 1.53 5.24
N SER A 180 4.92 1.41 6.26
CA SER A 180 6.32 1.80 6.13
C SER A 180 7.07 0.96 5.09
N GLU A 181 8.13 1.54 4.51
CA GLU A 181 8.98 0.83 3.55
C GLU A 181 9.59 -0.42 4.17
N THR A 182 10.13 -0.32 5.39
CA THR A 182 10.71 -1.45 6.12
C THR A 182 9.72 -2.59 6.37
N GLU A 183 8.46 -2.28 6.72
CA GLU A 183 7.43 -3.31 6.87
C GLU A 183 7.06 -3.95 5.53
N SER A 184 6.95 -3.14 4.48
CA SER A 184 6.64 -3.61 3.12
C SER A 184 7.74 -4.55 2.60
N GLU A 185 9.00 -4.18 2.77
CA GLU A 185 10.18 -4.99 2.44
C GLU A 185 10.19 -6.30 3.22
N LYS A 186 9.91 -6.25 4.52
CA LYS A 186 9.84 -7.46 5.36
C LYS A 186 8.78 -8.43 4.83
N ILE A 187 7.61 -7.94 4.43
CA ILE A 187 6.52 -8.76 3.90
C ILE A 187 6.94 -9.42 2.58
N ILE A 188 7.46 -8.64 1.62
CA ILE A 188 7.79 -9.17 0.31
C ILE A 188 9.00 -10.11 0.35
N ASN A 189 10.02 -9.81 1.15
CA ASN A 189 11.19 -10.68 1.32
C ASN A 189 10.81 -11.98 2.03
N THR A 190 9.88 -11.93 2.99
CA THR A 190 9.35 -13.16 3.61
C THR A 190 8.58 -14.00 2.59
N PHE A 191 7.75 -13.37 1.75
CA PHE A 191 7.06 -14.05 0.65
C PHE A 191 8.03 -14.71 -0.33
N ALA A 192 9.10 -14.01 -0.71
CA ALA A 192 10.13 -14.51 -1.61
C ALA A 192 10.88 -15.72 -1.02
N ARG A 193 11.28 -15.65 0.26
CA ARG A 193 11.95 -16.76 0.96
C ARG A 193 11.12 -18.03 1.07
N LEU A 194 9.80 -17.92 1.12
CA LEU A 194 8.90 -19.07 1.21
C LEU A 194 8.68 -19.79 -0.14
N GLN A 195 9.18 -19.25 -1.25
CA GLN A 195 9.11 -19.95 -2.54
C GLN A 195 10.07 -21.14 -2.58
N ASN A 196 9.74 -22.18 -3.36
CA ASN A 196 10.54 -23.39 -3.54
C ASN A 196 10.81 -24.21 -2.25
N GLN A 197 10.11 -23.91 -1.15
CA GLN A 197 10.22 -24.65 0.12
C GLN A 197 9.20 -25.80 0.24
N ASN A 198 8.61 -26.24 -0.89
CA ASN A 198 7.57 -27.27 -0.94
C ASN A 198 6.30 -26.94 -0.14
N HIS A 199 6.06 -25.65 0.16
CA HIS A 199 4.85 -25.15 0.79
C HIS A 199 3.75 -24.90 -0.26
N VAL A 200 3.26 -25.94 -0.92
CA VAL A 200 2.37 -25.80 -2.09
C VAL A 200 0.96 -26.37 -1.87
N VAL A 201 -0.05 -25.72 -2.45
CA VAL A 201 -1.41 -26.25 -2.53
C VAL A 201 -1.59 -27.09 -3.80
N ALA A 202 -2.07 -28.33 -3.67
CA ALA A 202 -2.38 -29.19 -4.82
C ALA A 202 -3.61 -28.73 -5.62
N SER A 203 -4.62 -28.17 -4.93
CA SER A 203 -5.88 -27.70 -5.53
C SER A 203 -5.77 -26.25 -6.05
N LEU A 204 -4.98 -26.04 -7.11
CA LEU A 204 -4.71 -24.70 -7.68
C LEU A 204 -5.97 -23.92 -8.06
N ASN A 205 -7.04 -24.61 -8.47
CA ASN A 205 -8.32 -24.00 -8.83
C ASN A 205 -9.07 -23.38 -7.65
N LYS A 206 -8.71 -23.71 -6.40
CA LYS A 206 -9.30 -23.11 -5.19
C LYS A 206 -8.63 -21.80 -4.81
N ILE A 207 -7.49 -21.46 -5.41
CA ILE A 207 -6.75 -20.24 -5.09
C ILE A 207 -7.36 -19.08 -5.87
N PRO A 208 -7.73 -17.98 -5.19
CA PRO A 208 -8.30 -16.82 -5.86
C PRO A 208 -7.26 -16.16 -6.77
N LYS A 209 -7.55 -16.13 -8.06
CA LYS A 209 -6.75 -15.39 -9.04
C LYS A 209 -6.97 -13.89 -8.87
N ARG A 210 -5.91 -13.09 -9.01
CA ARG A 210 -5.99 -11.62 -9.06
C ARG A 210 -5.72 -11.19 -10.51
N ASN A 211 -6.58 -10.32 -11.03
CA ASN A 211 -6.30 -9.63 -12.27
C ASN A 211 -5.60 -8.31 -11.94
N MET A 212 -4.38 -8.13 -12.44
CA MET A 212 -3.58 -6.96 -12.10
C MET A 212 -4.13 -5.69 -12.75
N THR A 213 -4.86 -5.77 -13.87
CA THR A 213 -5.50 -4.59 -14.48
C THR A 213 -6.57 -3.98 -13.58
N ASP A 214 -7.22 -4.77 -12.73
CA ASP A 214 -8.24 -4.27 -11.79
C ASP A 214 -7.63 -3.28 -10.79
N LEU A 215 -6.32 -3.40 -10.52
CA LEU A 215 -5.63 -2.46 -9.65
C LEU A 215 -5.52 -1.07 -10.26
N ASN A 216 -5.60 -0.91 -11.60
CA ASN A 216 -5.57 0.42 -12.24
C ASN A 216 -6.62 1.37 -11.65
N TYR A 217 -7.73 0.84 -11.14
CA TYR A 217 -8.77 1.61 -10.47
C TYR A 217 -8.28 2.33 -9.19
N TYR A 218 -7.19 1.89 -8.57
CA TYR A 218 -6.54 2.52 -7.42
C TYR A 218 -5.38 3.45 -7.81
N SER A 219 -5.22 3.79 -9.10
CA SER A 219 -4.18 4.73 -9.53
C SER A 219 -4.38 6.10 -8.87
N ASN A 220 -3.26 6.77 -8.61
CA ASN A 220 -3.30 8.12 -8.11
C ASN A 220 -3.47 9.12 -9.27
N ASN A 221 -3.87 10.34 -8.94
CA ASN A 221 -4.15 11.38 -9.93
C ASN A 221 -2.87 11.93 -10.60
N LYS A 222 -1.68 11.58 -10.12
CA LYS A 222 -0.38 12.03 -10.66
C LYS A 222 0.24 11.07 -11.66
N HIS A 223 -0.13 9.79 -11.63
CA HIS A 223 0.40 8.78 -12.53
C HIS A 223 -0.62 8.40 -13.59
N SER A 224 -0.61 9.13 -14.71
CA SER A 224 -1.37 8.77 -15.92
C SER A 224 -0.62 7.77 -16.81
N LYS A 225 0.66 7.50 -16.54
CA LYS A 225 1.48 6.60 -17.35
C LYS A 225 0.98 5.16 -17.21
N THR A 226 0.82 4.51 -18.35
CA THR A 226 0.52 3.09 -18.47
C THR A 226 1.70 2.32 -19.09
N ILE A 227 1.70 1.01 -18.86
CA ILE A 227 2.65 0.04 -19.39
C ILE A 227 1.83 -0.96 -20.21
N SER A 228 2.32 -1.27 -21.41
CA SER A 228 1.61 -2.16 -22.33
C SER A 228 1.52 -3.60 -21.78
N ALA A 229 0.49 -4.35 -22.16
CA ALA A 229 0.34 -5.75 -21.76
C ALA A 229 1.57 -6.62 -22.10
N PRO A 230 2.18 -6.53 -23.30
CA PRO A 230 3.40 -7.30 -23.60
C PRO A 230 4.57 -6.99 -22.67
N GLU A 231 4.80 -5.70 -22.37
CA GLU A 231 5.89 -5.28 -21.47
C GLU A 231 5.64 -5.74 -20.04
N PHE A 232 4.40 -5.63 -19.54
CA PHE A 232 4.04 -6.17 -18.23
C PHE A 232 4.19 -7.69 -18.17
N ASN A 233 3.73 -8.40 -19.20
CA ASN A 233 3.74 -9.86 -19.25
C ASN A 233 5.18 -10.43 -19.34
N ASP A 234 6.14 -9.72 -19.94
CA ASP A 234 7.56 -10.09 -19.91
C ASP A 234 8.11 -10.15 -18.47
N ILE A 235 7.75 -9.17 -17.63
CA ILE A 235 8.11 -9.22 -16.21
C ILE A 235 7.32 -10.32 -15.49
N VAL A 236 6.05 -10.55 -15.82
CA VAL A 236 5.26 -11.66 -15.23
C VAL A 236 5.93 -13.00 -15.48
N ASP A 237 6.45 -13.24 -16.69
CA ASP A 237 7.17 -14.47 -17.02
C ASP A 237 8.45 -14.64 -16.18
N LYS A 238 9.23 -13.55 -16.05
CA LYS A 238 10.44 -13.54 -15.20
C LYS A 238 10.12 -13.82 -13.73
N VAL A 239 9.04 -13.24 -13.21
CA VAL A 239 8.58 -13.48 -11.84
C VAL A 239 8.08 -14.91 -11.68
N ASN A 240 7.22 -15.39 -12.56
CA ASN A 240 6.63 -16.72 -12.51
C ASN A 240 7.67 -17.85 -12.64
N SER A 241 8.83 -17.59 -13.26
CA SER A 241 9.95 -18.53 -13.30
C SER A 241 10.56 -18.82 -11.92
N LYS A 242 10.35 -17.93 -10.94
CA LYS A 242 10.86 -18.03 -9.56
C LYS A 242 9.79 -18.35 -8.53
N LEU A 243 8.51 -18.28 -8.92
CA LEU A 243 7.38 -18.55 -8.04
C LEU A 243 6.97 -20.03 -8.07
N ASP A 244 6.48 -20.51 -6.93
CA ASP A 244 5.74 -21.78 -6.89
C ASP A 244 4.47 -21.69 -7.74
N LYS A 245 4.02 -22.82 -8.29
CA LYS A 245 2.84 -22.91 -9.17
C LYS A 245 1.56 -22.32 -8.57
N ASP A 246 1.43 -22.36 -7.25
CA ASP A 246 0.28 -21.87 -6.51
C ASP A 246 0.34 -20.37 -6.19
N ALA A 247 1.49 -19.74 -6.39
CA ALA A 247 1.72 -18.32 -6.17
C ALA A 247 1.76 -17.50 -7.48
N GLN A 248 1.76 -18.16 -8.65
CA GLN A 248 1.91 -17.52 -9.96
C GLN A 248 0.91 -16.38 -10.22
N ILE A 249 1.37 -15.40 -10.98
CA ILE A 249 0.63 -14.21 -11.40
C ILE A 249 0.16 -14.43 -12.84
N ASN A 250 -1.11 -14.12 -13.14
CA ASN A 250 -1.60 -14.27 -14.51
C ASN A 250 -1.09 -13.13 -15.38
N HIS A 251 -0.93 -13.40 -16.66
CA HIS A 251 -0.83 -12.36 -17.68
C HIS A 251 -2.06 -11.47 -17.69
N VAL A 252 -1.87 -10.26 -18.21
CA VAL A 252 -2.93 -9.29 -18.48
C VAL A 252 -3.17 -9.17 -19.97
N ASP A 253 -4.41 -8.84 -20.33
CA ASP A 253 -4.82 -8.62 -21.72
C ASP A 253 -4.82 -7.14 -22.11
N ASP A 254 -4.67 -6.24 -21.14
CA ASP A 254 -4.76 -4.79 -21.31
C ASP A 254 -3.62 -4.06 -20.59
N GLU A 255 -3.45 -2.77 -20.87
CA GLU A 255 -2.44 -1.94 -20.23
C GLU A 255 -2.64 -1.82 -18.71
N VAL A 256 -1.53 -1.69 -17.99
CA VAL A 256 -1.54 -1.47 -16.54
C VAL A 256 -0.97 -0.11 -16.20
N ASN A 257 -1.43 0.50 -15.12
CA ASN A 257 -0.82 1.71 -14.61
C ASN A 257 0.62 1.43 -14.13
N VAL A 258 1.51 2.42 -14.26
CA VAL A 258 2.90 2.30 -13.79
C VAL A 258 3.02 1.88 -12.31
N PHE A 259 2.09 2.28 -11.44
CA PHE A 259 2.13 1.85 -10.05
C PHE A 259 1.93 0.33 -9.91
N VAL A 260 1.08 -0.27 -10.76
CA VAL A 260 0.83 -1.72 -10.78
C VAL A 260 2.05 -2.46 -11.31
N TYR A 261 2.69 -1.91 -12.34
CA TYR A 261 3.97 -2.40 -12.83
C TYR A 261 5.05 -2.38 -11.74
N ASN A 262 5.15 -1.29 -10.96
CA ASN A 262 6.11 -1.19 -9.87
C ASN A 262 5.90 -2.23 -8.77
N ILE A 263 4.65 -2.60 -8.46
CA ILE A 263 4.37 -3.72 -7.54
C ILE A 263 5.02 -5.02 -8.04
N LEU A 264 4.94 -5.27 -9.35
CA LEU A 264 5.52 -6.47 -9.96
C LEU A 264 7.06 -6.41 -9.98
N ILE A 265 7.64 -5.24 -10.21
CA ILE A 265 9.09 -5.02 -10.11
C ILE A 265 9.60 -5.27 -8.70
N ASP A 266 8.90 -4.77 -7.67
CA ASP A 266 9.30 -5.01 -6.29
C ASP A 266 9.28 -6.52 -5.95
N ILE A 267 8.25 -7.24 -6.41
CA ILE A 267 8.18 -8.71 -6.30
C ILE A 267 9.37 -9.37 -7.02
N HIS A 268 9.69 -8.93 -8.24
CA HIS A 268 10.81 -9.45 -9.02
C HIS A 268 12.15 -9.27 -8.33
N ASN A 269 12.39 -8.07 -7.78
CA ASN A 269 13.63 -7.74 -7.08
C ASN A 269 13.77 -8.59 -5.82
N ALA A 270 12.75 -8.67 -4.98
CA ALA A 270 12.77 -9.50 -3.77
C ALA A 270 13.03 -10.98 -4.07
N LEU A 271 12.43 -11.54 -5.14
CA LEU A 271 12.69 -12.91 -5.56
C LEU A 271 14.13 -13.10 -6.08
N THR A 272 14.68 -12.09 -6.75
CA THR A 272 16.03 -12.14 -7.30
C THR A 272 17.08 -12.04 -6.19
N ASP A 273 16.87 -11.15 -5.22
CA ASP A 273 17.77 -10.99 -4.07
C ASP A 273 17.85 -12.28 -3.27
N VAL A 274 16.70 -12.88 -2.94
CA VAL A 274 16.65 -14.18 -2.23
C VAL A 274 17.28 -15.31 -3.04
N TYR A 275 17.06 -15.33 -4.36
CA TYR A 275 17.65 -16.36 -5.24
C TYR A 275 19.18 -16.26 -5.27
N ASN A 276 19.71 -15.03 -5.42
CA ASN A 276 21.15 -14.78 -5.41
C ASN A 276 21.77 -15.10 -4.04
N GLU A 277 21.08 -14.77 -2.93
CA GLU A 277 21.47 -15.20 -1.59
C GLU A 277 21.60 -16.74 -1.52
N SER A 278 20.66 -17.50 -2.11
CA SER A 278 20.69 -18.97 -2.08
C SER A 278 21.78 -19.62 -2.95
N GLU A 279 22.07 -19.07 -4.14
CA GLU A 279 23.13 -19.61 -5.02
C GLU A 279 24.54 -19.42 -4.44
N ASP A 280 24.77 -18.33 -3.69
CA ASP A 280 26.05 -18.09 -3.02
C ASP A 280 26.28 -19.06 -1.86
N TYR A 281 25.22 -19.55 -1.20
CA TYR A 281 25.34 -20.62 -0.20
C TYR A 281 25.69 -21.98 -0.84
N ASP A 282 25.02 -22.37 -1.93
CA ASP A 282 25.27 -23.66 -2.60
C ASP A 282 26.66 -23.76 -3.27
N LYS A 283 27.18 -22.64 -3.80
CA LYS A 283 28.57 -22.58 -4.31
C LYS A 283 29.62 -22.74 -3.21
N ASN A 284 29.39 -22.17 -2.04
CA ASN A 284 30.30 -22.29 -0.90
C ASN A 284 30.23 -23.66 -0.19
N GLU A 285 29.10 -24.36 -0.28
CA GLU A 285 28.95 -25.73 0.25
C GLU A 285 29.55 -26.79 -0.70
N SER A 286 29.42 -26.59 -2.02
CA SER A 286 30.02 -27.47 -3.04
C SER A 286 31.56 -27.37 -3.13
N GLU A 287 32.16 -26.24 -2.75
CA GLU A 287 33.63 -26.12 -2.60
C GLU A 287 34.15 -26.75 -1.30
N ASN A 288 33.32 -26.85 -0.25
CA ASN A 288 33.71 -27.49 1.02
C ASN A 288 33.50 -29.01 1.04
N THR A 289 32.61 -29.57 0.22
CA THR A 289 32.34 -31.02 0.16
C THR A 289 33.42 -31.84 -0.56
N SER A 290 34.46 -31.19 -1.12
CA SER A 290 35.67 -31.87 -1.59
C SER A 290 36.76 -32.04 -0.52
N LYS A 291 36.52 -31.62 0.74
CA LYS A 291 37.54 -31.67 1.81
C LYS A 291 37.14 -32.37 3.12
N SER A 292 35.98 -33.01 3.23
CA SER A 292 35.62 -33.76 4.45
C SER A 292 34.95 -35.10 4.15
N LYS A 293 35.74 -36.05 3.65
CA LYS A 293 35.54 -37.47 3.97
C LYS A 293 36.44 -37.81 5.16
N GLU A 294 36.02 -37.46 6.36
CA GLU A 294 36.42 -38.14 7.59
C GLU A 294 35.55 -37.62 8.75
N ASN A 295 35.07 -38.56 9.56
CA ASN A 295 34.22 -38.40 10.76
C ASN A 295 32.71 -38.38 10.53
N GLN A 296 32.24 -39.55 10.12
CA GLN A 296 30.95 -40.09 10.53
C GLN A 296 30.98 -40.42 12.04
N ASP A 297 29.82 -40.28 12.69
CA ASP A 297 29.43 -40.72 14.04
C ASP A 297 29.73 -39.78 15.22
N MET A 298 28.73 -38.97 15.62
CA MET A 298 28.14 -39.04 16.98
C MET A 298 26.95 -38.09 17.21
N TYR A 299 25.94 -38.64 17.89
CA TYR A 299 24.77 -38.03 18.56
C TYR A 299 23.44 -37.88 17.82
N SER A 300 22.66 -38.96 17.96
CA SER A 300 21.19 -38.96 18.00
C SER A 300 20.62 -38.32 19.27
N ASN A 301 19.40 -37.78 19.11
CA ASN A 301 18.34 -37.48 20.09
C ASN A 301 18.48 -36.30 21.07
N LYS A 302 17.75 -35.21 20.75
CA LYS A 302 16.83 -34.56 21.70
C LYS A 302 15.75 -33.77 20.95
N LYS A 303 14.49 -34.19 21.14
CA LYS A 303 13.31 -33.31 20.97
C LYS A 303 13.39 -32.25 22.06
N ASP A 304 13.26 -30.97 21.71
CA ASP A 304 12.62 -29.93 22.54
C ASP A 304 12.32 -28.69 21.68
N ASN A 305 11.15 -28.10 21.90
CA ASN A 305 10.63 -26.88 21.25
C ASN A 305 11.56 -25.68 21.49
N ALA A 306 12.01 -25.03 20.41
CA ALA A 306 12.70 -23.74 20.48
C ALA A 306 11.74 -22.61 20.07
N THR A 307 11.68 -21.55 20.88
CA THR A 307 10.98 -20.29 20.56
C THR A 307 11.83 -19.40 19.66
N TYR A 308 11.17 -18.57 18.84
CA TYR A 308 11.75 -17.72 17.78
C TYR A 308 12.93 -16.82 18.21
N GLU A 309 13.07 -16.52 19.51
CA GLU A 309 14.13 -15.66 20.04
C GLU A 309 15.49 -16.38 20.17
N GLN A 310 15.52 -17.71 20.22
CA GLN A 310 16.75 -18.50 20.34
C GLN A 310 17.48 -18.73 19.01
N VAL A 311 16.75 -18.71 17.89
CA VAL A 311 17.35 -18.83 16.54
C VAL A 311 18.06 -17.53 16.13
N TYR A 312 17.61 -16.39 16.65
CA TYR A 312 18.16 -15.07 16.34
C TYR A 312 19.55 -14.81 16.96
N ASN A 313 19.87 -15.41 18.11
CA ASN A 313 21.11 -15.12 18.85
C ASN A 313 22.32 -15.99 18.43
N SER A 314 22.13 -17.09 17.70
CA SER A 314 23.25 -17.94 17.24
C SER A 314 23.93 -17.43 15.95
N ALA A 315 23.32 -16.47 15.25
CA ALA A 315 23.82 -15.95 13.97
C ALA A 315 24.82 -14.79 14.09
N LYS A 316 25.22 -14.39 15.31
CA LYS A 316 25.96 -13.13 15.54
C LYS A 316 27.47 -13.24 15.75
N GLU A 317 28.07 -14.43 15.67
CA GLU A 317 29.51 -14.57 15.93
C GLU A 317 30.24 -15.46 14.92
N GLN A 318 30.58 -14.91 13.75
CA GLN A 318 31.87 -15.17 13.08
C GLN A 318 32.23 -13.96 12.16
N PRO A 319 33.50 -13.52 12.14
CA PRO A 319 33.93 -12.34 11.41
C PRO A 319 34.12 -12.63 9.92
N ILE A 320 33.39 -11.90 9.06
CA ILE A 320 33.50 -12.00 7.60
C ILE A 320 34.72 -11.18 7.13
N LYS A 321 35.64 -11.83 6.43
CA LYS A 321 36.60 -11.19 5.51
C LYS A 321 36.16 -11.49 4.06
N LYS A 322 35.64 -10.45 3.39
CA LYS A 322 35.95 -9.87 2.05
C LYS A 322 36.62 -10.76 0.99
N ASP A 323 36.29 -10.71 -0.31
CA ASP A 323 35.51 -9.81 -1.20
C ASP A 323 35.04 -10.63 -2.44
N ASP A 324 34.06 -10.27 -3.29
CA ASP A 324 33.74 -9.00 -3.98
C ASP A 324 32.19 -8.84 -4.09
N PHE A 325 31.50 -7.74 -3.78
CA PHE A 325 31.84 -6.32 -3.80
C PHE A 325 31.90 -5.71 -2.40
N GLU A 326 32.99 -5.01 -2.13
CA GLU A 326 33.35 -4.44 -0.82
C GLU A 326 32.35 -3.33 -0.40
N LYS A 327 31.25 -3.71 0.31
CA LYS A 327 30.34 -2.72 0.91
C LYS A 327 31.06 -1.99 2.06
N LYS A 328 31.15 -0.67 1.96
CA LYS A 328 31.78 0.20 2.96
C LYS A 328 30.73 1.14 3.53
N ASP A 329 30.89 1.45 4.80
CA ASP A 329 30.18 2.57 5.41
C ASP A 329 30.97 3.85 5.11
N TYR A 330 30.63 4.49 3.98
CA TYR A 330 31.32 5.67 3.49
C TYR A 330 31.12 6.89 4.40
N ASP A 331 30.02 6.92 5.15
CA ASP A 331 29.59 8.07 5.96
C ASP A 331 29.80 7.85 7.47
N ASN A 332 30.33 6.70 7.87
CA ASN A 332 30.45 6.23 9.26
C ASN A 332 29.13 6.32 10.06
N ASN A 333 28.01 6.05 9.40
CA ASN A 333 26.66 6.18 9.98
C ASN A 333 25.96 4.82 10.17
N GLY A 334 26.67 3.72 9.97
CA GLY A 334 26.16 2.36 10.03
C GLY A 334 25.51 1.87 8.75
N VAL A 335 25.50 2.65 7.66
CA VAL A 335 24.91 2.27 6.37
C VAL A 335 26.00 1.84 5.40
N TYR A 336 26.01 0.54 5.09
CA TYR A 336 27.00 -0.05 4.19
C TYR A 336 26.48 -0.07 2.75
N ARG A 337 27.21 0.59 1.85
CA ARG A 337 26.87 0.68 0.42
C ARG A 337 28.02 0.15 -0.43
N THR A 338 27.70 -0.38 -1.61
CA THR A 338 28.70 -0.57 -2.67
C THR A 338 29.15 0.79 -3.22
N GLU A 339 30.28 0.83 -3.94
CA GLU A 339 30.72 2.06 -4.62
C GLU A 339 29.64 2.62 -5.57
N GLN A 340 28.88 1.76 -6.24
CA GLN A 340 27.84 2.19 -7.18
C GLN A 340 26.62 2.78 -6.47
N GLU A 341 26.17 2.15 -5.37
CA GLU A 341 25.09 2.67 -4.53
C GLU A 341 25.50 3.96 -3.84
N GLN A 342 26.73 4.06 -3.34
CA GLN A 342 27.27 5.29 -2.78
C GLN A 342 27.31 6.40 -3.83
N LYS A 343 27.77 6.10 -5.05
CA LYS A 343 27.80 7.07 -6.14
C LYS A 343 26.40 7.53 -6.56
N ALA A 344 25.40 6.64 -6.54
CA ALA A 344 24.01 7.01 -6.80
C ALA A 344 23.44 7.89 -5.68
N HIS A 345 23.73 7.57 -4.42
CA HIS A 345 23.36 8.36 -3.26
C HIS A 345 23.98 9.77 -3.31
N GLU A 346 25.30 9.85 -3.54
CA GLU A 346 26.02 11.13 -3.66
C GLU A 346 25.51 11.96 -4.83
N ASN A 347 25.19 11.34 -5.97
CA ASN A 347 24.60 12.05 -7.12
C ASN A 347 23.21 12.61 -6.79
N TRP A 348 22.40 11.88 -6.03
CA TRP A 348 21.09 12.36 -5.58
C TRP A 348 21.21 13.51 -4.58
N VAL A 349 22.06 13.36 -3.56
CA VAL A 349 22.31 14.41 -2.54
C VAL A 349 22.86 15.66 -3.20
N ASN A 350 23.86 15.53 -4.08
CA ASN A 350 24.43 16.66 -4.80
C ASN A 350 23.40 17.34 -5.71
N GLY A 351 22.49 16.59 -6.33
CA GLY A 351 21.38 17.15 -7.10
C GLY A 351 20.42 18.00 -6.25
N GLN A 352 20.12 17.56 -5.02
CA GLN A 352 19.29 18.34 -4.08
C GLN A 352 20.01 19.61 -3.61
N VAL A 353 21.32 19.52 -3.34
CA VAL A 353 22.13 20.68 -2.91
C VAL A 353 22.33 21.68 -4.05
N GLU A 354 22.57 21.21 -5.27
CA GLU A 354 22.66 22.07 -6.47
C GLU A 354 21.33 22.79 -6.69
N TRP A 355 20.21 22.08 -6.60
CA TRP A 355 18.88 22.67 -6.72
C TRP A 355 18.57 23.72 -5.65
N ALA A 356 18.90 23.43 -4.39
CA ALA A 356 18.62 24.31 -3.26
C ALA A 356 19.43 25.62 -3.30
N ASN A 357 20.63 25.59 -3.90
CA ASN A 357 21.53 26.75 -3.98
C ASN A 357 21.45 27.50 -5.32
N ALA A 358 20.76 26.95 -6.32
CA ALA A 358 20.63 27.57 -7.64
C ALA A 358 19.68 28.77 -7.65
N SER A 359 20.05 29.81 -8.40
CA SER A 359 19.12 30.88 -8.79
C SER A 359 18.08 30.35 -9.78
N GLU A 360 16.97 31.07 -9.98
CA GLU A 360 15.91 30.61 -10.90
C GLU A 360 16.40 30.39 -12.34
N ALA A 361 17.37 31.19 -12.80
CA ALA A 361 17.99 31.00 -14.11
C ALA A 361 18.88 29.74 -14.16
N GLU A 362 19.48 29.34 -13.04
CA GLU A 362 20.28 28.11 -12.94
C GLU A 362 19.39 26.88 -12.79
N LYS A 363 18.30 26.97 -12.03
CA LYS A 363 17.28 25.90 -11.93
C LYS A 363 16.69 25.55 -13.29
N GLU A 364 16.46 26.55 -14.14
CA GLU A 364 16.05 26.35 -15.54
C GLU A 364 17.04 25.50 -16.34
N GLN A 365 18.34 25.73 -16.16
CA GLN A 365 19.38 24.95 -16.82
C GLN A 365 19.51 23.54 -16.23
N ILE A 366 19.33 23.39 -14.92
CA ILE A 366 19.28 22.09 -14.23
C ILE A 366 18.13 21.25 -14.80
N ARG A 367 16.93 21.83 -14.94
CA ARG A 367 15.76 21.13 -15.53
C ARG A 367 16.01 20.66 -16.96
N LYS A 368 16.62 21.50 -17.82
CA LYS A 368 16.97 21.14 -19.21
C LYS A 368 17.98 20.00 -19.27
N ARG A 369 19.00 20.07 -18.42
CA ARG A 369 20.04 19.04 -18.34
C ARG A 369 19.49 17.72 -17.81
N ASP A 370 18.59 17.76 -16.83
CA ASP A 370 17.91 16.56 -16.32
C ASP A 370 16.96 15.97 -17.37
N ALA A 371 16.29 16.81 -18.15
CA ALA A 371 15.47 16.40 -19.30
C ALA A 371 16.28 15.59 -20.32
N GLU A 372 17.45 16.09 -20.68
CA GLU A 372 18.38 15.38 -21.58
C GLU A 372 18.93 14.09 -20.95
N LYS A 373 19.34 14.15 -19.68
CA LYS A 373 19.92 13.00 -18.95
C LYS A 373 18.94 11.85 -18.77
N TYR A 374 17.66 12.15 -18.52
CA TYR A 374 16.62 11.17 -18.24
C TYR A 374 15.65 10.96 -19.42
N GLY A 375 15.92 11.58 -20.56
CA GLY A 375 15.24 11.33 -21.83
C GLY A 375 13.81 11.86 -21.92
N TYR A 376 13.48 12.97 -21.24
CA TYR A 376 12.21 13.67 -21.39
C TYR A 376 12.38 15.02 -22.11
N GLU A 377 11.32 15.52 -22.75
CA GLU A 377 11.36 16.83 -23.44
C GLU A 377 11.16 17.95 -22.43
N TYR A 378 12.07 18.94 -22.44
CA TYR A 378 11.99 20.07 -21.52
C TYR A 378 10.89 21.06 -21.95
N ASN A 379 9.87 21.26 -21.11
CA ASN A 379 8.84 22.28 -21.31
C ASN A 379 8.84 23.32 -20.18
N PRO A 380 9.13 24.61 -20.46
CA PRO A 380 9.13 25.66 -19.45
C PRO A 380 7.75 25.99 -18.87
N ASP A 381 6.66 25.61 -19.55
CA ASP A 381 5.30 25.83 -19.04
C ASP A 381 4.93 24.88 -17.89
N ASP A 382 5.63 23.75 -17.76
CA ASP A 382 5.43 22.78 -16.66
C ASP A 382 5.87 23.34 -15.29
N TYR A 383 6.57 24.49 -15.29
CA TYR A 383 7.21 25.07 -14.12
C TYR A 383 6.82 26.54 -13.87
N LYS A 384 5.78 27.05 -14.55
CA LYS A 384 5.18 28.34 -14.24
C LYS A 384 4.10 28.14 -13.17
N GLU A 385 4.21 28.85 -12.05
CA GLU A 385 3.17 28.89 -11.00
C GLU A 385 1.91 29.64 -11.44
#